data_AF-R9JDW7-F1
#
_entry.id   AF-R9JDW7-F1
#
_cell.length_a   1.000
_cell.length_b   1.000
_cell.length_c   1.000
_cell.angle_alpha   90.00
_cell.angle_beta   90.00
_cell.angle_gamma   90.00
#
_symmetry.space_group_name_H-M   'P 1'
#
loop_
_entity.id
_entity.type
_entity.pdbx_description
1 polymer ?
#
loop_
_entity_poly.entity_id
_entity_poly.type
_entity_poly.pdbx_seq_one_letter_code
_entity_poly.pdbx_strand_id
1 'polypeptide(L)'
;MYNTKFIMDNGKDLYPGYIGREQRALIRNQYIGRKGYMWCACRPDAGLYYKISGDLKIYPEHNGYVHDKYCCRYKNLTDGEQQKPPYYVGEDGDVTVFTSFDPRRFSRKTDSLEKNQRYTIAPDEEFSESEDVLIDKADPKKTVKELRLGLDGLVRGINTDCFSEKVLNGKTIENRQSFSSYVYYRTKKVKLSRNKKTIGDLTLEKDGVRFMYVPFAGVYQSRDQNFLKVYMQTISADGKMFKNFIFPEIAEKAITRFRKQYGTEPDSNTFLAGFQYIKSCKVPGKNRSGSNTYRVLGRVHLFQVSDASVYCRSILELNTFNALHRITRSNHAIKFWIPPEDERVGAIIEVDGYCKKILLLFRSKNSETLSYNPDLYVPFVIDNSVSITEKKLYGLVR
;
A
#
# COMPACT_ATOMS: atom_id res chain seq x y z
N MET A 1 -0.50 6.92 16.06
CA MET A 1 -1.79 7.54 15.69
C MET A 1 -1.71 8.17 14.27
N TYR A 2 -1.48 7.41 13.19
CA TYR A 2 -1.55 8.00 11.84
C TYR A 2 -2.98 8.08 11.28
N ASN A 3 -3.87 7.15 11.63
CA ASN A 3 -5.20 7.08 10.99
C ASN A 3 -6.20 8.07 11.58
N THR A 4 -5.86 8.68 12.72
CA THR A 4 -6.63 9.76 13.32
C THR A 4 -6.52 11.03 12.47
N LYS A 5 -7.65 11.60 12.11
CA LYS A 5 -7.73 12.97 11.58
C LYS A 5 -8.20 13.88 12.71
N PHE A 6 -7.47 14.96 12.96
CA PHE A 6 -7.93 16.04 13.81
C PHE A 6 -8.41 17.22 12.97
N ILE A 7 -9.34 17.98 13.49
CA ILE A 7 -9.77 19.27 12.96
C ILE A 7 -9.32 20.32 13.96
N MET A 8 -8.65 21.35 13.46
CA MET A 8 -8.22 22.51 14.22
C MET A 8 -9.36 23.53 14.33
N ASP A 9 -9.30 24.45 15.30
CA ASP A 9 -10.28 25.54 15.49
C ASP A 9 -10.47 26.43 14.25
N ASN A 10 -9.44 26.56 13.42
CA ASN A 10 -9.47 27.28 12.15
C ASN A 10 -10.01 26.42 10.97
N GLY A 11 -10.56 25.24 11.24
CA GLY A 11 -11.11 24.32 10.26
C GLY A 11 -10.06 23.50 9.48
N LYS A 12 -8.75 23.67 9.75
CA LYS A 12 -7.71 22.90 9.06
C LYS A 12 -7.67 21.46 9.53
N ASP A 13 -7.53 20.55 8.59
CA ASP A 13 -7.25 19.14 8.88
C ASP A 13 -5.81 18.98 9.35
N LEU A 14 -5.63 18.28 10.47
CA LEU A 14 -4.33 17.88 10.97
C LEU A 14 -4.24 16.36 10.99
N TYR A 15 -3.16 15.85 10.39
CA TYR A 15 -2.85 14.42 10.35
C TYR A 15 -1.62 14.17 11.22
N PRO A 16 -1.78 13.71 12.47
CA PRO A 16 -0.69 13.51 13.45
C PRO A 16 0.46 12.66 12.94
N GLY A 17 0.10 11.72 12.08
CA GLY A 17 1.07 10.88 11.44
C GLY A 17 2.02 11.65 10.57
N TYR A 18 1.49 12.50 9.70
CA TYR A 18 2.29 13.19 8.70
C TYR A 18 3.04 14.41 9.26
N ILE A 19 2.78 14.80 10.51
CA ILE A 19 3.45 15.95 11.14
C ILE A 19 4.71 15.56 11.92
N GLY A 20 5.82 16.18 11.53
CA GLY A 20 7.13 16.03 12.19
C GLY A 20 7.22 16.80 13.51
N ARG A 21 8.32 16.60 14.25
CA ARG A 21 8.56 17.28 15.53
C ARG A 21 8.53 18.81 15.42
N GLU A 22 9.12 19.36 14.36
CA GLU A 22 9.16 20.81 14.13
C GLU A 22 7.75 21.40 13.94
N GLN A 23 6.93 20.80 13.07
CA GLN A 23 5.54 21.22 12.88
C GLN A 23 4.72 21.05 14.16
N ARG A 24 4.91 19.97 14.91
CA ARG A 24 4.26 19.79 16.23
C ARG A 24 4.65 20.88 17.21
N ALA A 25 5.92 21.29 17.23
CA ALA A 25 6.38 22.39 18.07
C ALA A 25 5.76 23.74 17.65
N LEU A 26 5.67 24.01 16.34
CA LEU A 26 5.01 25.21 15.82
C LEU A 26 3.53 25.27 16.24
N ILE A 27 2.79 24.17 16.04
CA ILE A 27 1.38 24.09 16.44
C ILE A 27 1.25 24.24 17.96
N ARG A 28 2.07 23.55 18.76
CA ARG A 28 2.06 23.70 20.22
C ARG A 28 2.28 25.15 20.64
N ASN A 29 3.28 25.82 20.07
CA ASN A 29 3.60 27.20 20.43
C ASN A 29 2.50 28.18 20.05
N GLN A 30 1.86 27.96 18.90
CA GLN A 30 0.73 28.77 18.44
C GLN A 30 -0.49 28.67 19.38
N TYR A 31 -0.71 27.50 19.98
CA TYR A 31 -1.90 27.20 20.79
C TYR A 31 -1.59 27.03 22.29
N ILE A 32 -0.46 27.55 22.75
CA ILE A 32 -0.03 27.39 24.14
C ILE A 32 -1.06 27.99 25.10
N GLY A 33 -1.46 27.23 26.13
CA GLY A 33 -2.46 27.66 27.11
C GLY A 33 -3.92 27.66 26.61
N ARG A 34 -4.17 27.37 25.34
CA ARG A 34 -5.53 27.29 24.76
C ARG A 34 -6.06 25.86 24.84
N LYS A 35 -7.30 25.69 25.28
CA LYS A 35 -8.00 24.40 25.29
C LYS A 35 -8.90 24.25 24.07
N GLY A 36 -9.24 23.01 23.72
CA GLY A 36 -10.25 22.72 22.70
C GLY A 36 -9.91 23.16 21.28
N TYR A 37 -8.65 23.46 20.98
CA TYR A 37 -8.23 23.97 19.68
C TYR A 37 -8.08 22.88 18.60
N MET A 38 -8.13 21.62 19.01
CA MET A 38 -7.95 20.45 18.15
C MET A 38 -8.88 19.34 18.64
N TRP A 39 -9.70 18.78 17.75
CA TRP A 39 -10.61 17.68 18.09
C TRP A 39 -10.62 16.57 17.04
N CYS A 40 -11.05 15.36 17.45
CA CYS A 40 -11.14 14.22 16.56
C CYS A 40 -12.25 14.41 15.50
N ALA A 41 -11.87 14.28 14.22
CA ALA A 41 -12.82 14.35 13.11
C ALA A 41 -13.79 13.16 13.04
N CYS A 42 -13.44 12.02 13.65
CA CYS A 42 -14.25 10.79 13.56
C CYS A 42 -15.50 10.83 14.47
N ARG A 43 -15.52 11.71 15.48
CA ARG A 43 -16.63 11.91 16.43
C ARG A 43 -16.77 13.39 16.81
N PRO A 44 -17.17 14.25 15.85
CA PRO A 44 -17.34 15.68 16.11
C PRO A 44 -18.47 15.91 17.14
N ASP A 45 -19.47 15.04 17.15
CA ASP A 45 -20.57 14.98 18.13
C ASP A 45 -20.08 14.84 19.57
N ALA A 46 -19.02 14.05 19.79
CA ALA A 46 -18.51 13.74 21.11
C ALA A 46 -17.54 14.79 21.67
N GLY A 47 -17.21 15.84 20.89
CA GLY A 47 -16.34 16.93 21.35
C GLY A 47 -14.99 16.45 21.87
N LEU A 48 -14.39 15.42 21.25
CA LEU A 48 -13.16 14.81 21.73
C LEU A 48 -11.96 15.71 21.46
N TYR A 49 -11.55 16.51 22.45
CA TYR A 49 -10.47 17.48 22.35
C TYR A 49 -9.11 16.88 22.68
N TYR A 50 -8.09 17.41 22.02
CA TYR A 50 -6.70 17.00 22.13
C TYR A 50 -5.78 18.20 22.19
N LYS A 51 -4.58 17.97 22.72
CA LYS A 51 -3.48 18.95 22.73
C LYS A 51 -2.16 18.29 22.36
N ILE A 52 -1.22 19.09 21.88
CA ILE A 52 0.18 18.72 21.74
C ILE A 52 0.89 19.11 23.04
N SER A 53 1.39 18.11 23.78
CA SER A 53 2.06 18.29 25.07
C SER A 53 3.52 18.73 24.91
N GLY A 54 4.19 18.99 26.04
CA GLY A 54 5.58 19.45 26.11
C GLY A 54 6.59 18.50 25.45
N ASP A 55 6.30 17.20 25.47
CA ASP A 55 7.05 16.13 24.81
C ASP A 55 6.70 15.96 23.32
N LEU A 56 5.91 16.87 22.75
CA LEU A 56 5.43 16.87 21.36
C LEU A 56 4.56 15.66 21.01
N LYS A 57 4.00 14.98 22.01
CA LYS A 57 2.98 13.96 21.81
C LYS A 57 1.58 14.56 21.86
N ILE A 58 0.65 13.86 21.23
CA ILE A 58 -0.77 14.27 21.22
C ILE A 58 -1.47 13.52 22.33
N TYR A 59 -2.11 14.25 23.24
CA TYR A 59 -2.87 13.69 24.34
C TYR A 59 -4.32 14.14 24.28
N PRO A 60 -5.27 13.28 24.64
CA PRO A 60 -6.63 13.73 24.90
C PRO A 60 -6.63 14.73 26.05
N GLU A 61 -7.46 15.76 25.96
CA GLU A 61 -7.71 16.67 27.08
C GLU A 61 -8.71 16.08 28.09
N HIS A 62 -9.42 15.03 27.69
CA HIS A 62 -10.42 14.33 28.48
C HIS A 62 -9.78 13.20 29.31
N ASN A 63 -10.07 13.18 30.61
CA ASN A 63 -9.58 12.12 31.50
C ASN A 63 -10.26 10.78 31.18
N GLY A 64 -9.48 9.68 31.18
CA GLY A 64 -9.98 8.32 31.01
C GLY A 64 -10.34 7.92 29.58
N TYR A 65 -10.16 8.80 28.60
CA TYR A 65 -10.41 8.48 27.20
C TYR A 65 -9.16 7.88 26.54
N VAL A 66 -9.30 6.68 25.97
CA VAL A 66 -8.28 6.06 25.11
C VAL A 66 -8.74 6.18 23.67
N HIS A 67 -7.94 6.86 22.85
CA HIS A 67 -8.24 7.01 21.43
C HIS A 67 -8.21 5.66 20.72
N ASP A 68 -9.24 5.42 19.91
CA ASP A 68 -9.31 4.21 19.11
C ASP A 68 -8.16 4.17 18.10
N LYS A 69 -7.33 3.14 18.19
CA LYS A 69 -6.22 2.88 17.25
C LYS A 69 -6.70 2.67 15.80
N TYR A 70 -8.00 2.44 15.59
CA TYR A 70 -8.64 2.25 14.29
C TYR A 70 -9.52 3.42 13.83
N CYS A 71 -9.41 4.61 14.46
CA CYS A 71 -10.11 5.81 13.97
C CYS A 71 -9.85 5.99 12.46
N CYS A 72 -10.92 6.21 11.69
CA CYS A 72 -10.86 6.37 10.24
C CYS A 72 -11.21 7.80 9.85
N ARG A 73 -10.48 8.35 8.88
CA ARG A 73 -10.44 9.80 8.60
C ARG A 73 -11.72 10.39 8.03
N TYR A 74 -12.64 9.56 7.52
CA TYR A 74 -13.82 10.03 6.78
C TYR A 74 -15.11 9.25 7.06
N LYS A 75 -15.05 8.15 7.84
CA LYS A 75 -16.23 7.34 8.17
C LYS A 75 -17.05 8.00 9.28
N ASN A 76 -18.36 7.82 9.22
CA ASN A 76 -19.20 8.09 10.37
C ASN A 76 -19.11 6.89 11.33
N LEU A 77 -18.63 7.12 12.56
CA LEU A 77 -18.43 6.07 13.57
C LEU A 77 -19.70 5.82 14.41
N THR A 78 -20.83 6.45 14.08
CA THR A 78 -22.08 6.26 14.83
C THR A 78 -22.77 4.92 14.53
N ASP A 79 -22.59 4.35 13.34
CA ASP A 79 -23.28 3.12 12.91
C ASP A 79 -22.35 2.15 12.16
N GLY A 80 -22.01 1.02 12.78
CA GLY A 80 -21.50 -0.18 12.08
C GLY A 80 -20.11 -0.68 12.48
N GLU A 81 -19.86 -1.96 12.14
CA GLU A 81 -18.62 -2.70 12.42
C GLU A 81 -17.36 -1.90 12.02
N GLN A 82 -16.49 -1.67 13.00
CA GLN A 82 -15.19 -1.04 12.75
C GLN A 82 -14.34 -1.92 11.85
N GLN A 83 -14.22 -1.52 10.59
CA GLN A 83 -13.27 -2.13 9.67
C GLN A 83 -11.85 -1.80 10.15
N LYS A 84 -11.13 -2.82 10.63
CA LYS A 84 -9.77 -2.66 11.12
C LYS A 84 -8.81 -2.51 9.94
N PRO A 85 -8.08 -1.39 9.81
CA PRO A 85 -7.06 -1.25 8.78
C PRO A 85 -6.00 -2.35 8.88
N PRO A 86 -5.49 -2.83 7.75
CA PRO A 86 -4.49 -3.91 7.70
C PRO A 86 -3.09 -3.53 8.24
N TYR A 87 -2.87 -2.24 8.50
CA TYR A 87 -1.64 -1.72 9.07
C TYR A 87 -1.95 -0.62 10.08
N TYR A 88 -1.07 -0.49 11.09
CA TYR A 88 -1.13 0.57 12.08
C TYR A 88 0.21 1.27 12.17
N VAL A 89 0.20 2.58 12.39
CA VAL A 89 1.43 3.37 12.58
C VAL A 89 1.51 3.86 14.02
N GLY A 90 2.62 3.52 14.68
CA GLY A 90 3.00 3.97 16.01
C GLY A 90 3.23 5.48 16.06
N GLU A 91 3.45 6.00 17.27
CA GLU A 91 3.72 7.44 17.48
C GLU A 91 5.04 7.89 16.85
N ASP A 92 6.02 6.98 16.75
CA ASP A 92 7.36 7.25 16.23
C ASP A 92 7.47 7.09 14.69
N GLY A 93 6.34 6.81 14.03
CA GLY A 93 6.27 6.59 12.57
C GLY A 93 6.58 5.16 12.14
N ASP A 94 6.81 4.24 13.08
CA ASP A 94 6.92 2.81 12.81
C ASP A 94 5.58 2.23 12.39
N VAL A 95 5.55 1.53 11.26
CA VAL A 95 4.36 0.90 10.70
C VAL A 95 4.40 -0.59 11.01
N THR A 96 3.35 -1.13 11.60
CA THR A 96 3.19 -2.59 11.70
C THR A 96 2.08 -3.05 10.77
N VAL A 97 2.38 -4.10 10.00
CA VAL A 97 1.48 -4.66 8.98
C VAL A 97 1.24 -6.14 9.27
N PHE A 98 -0.01 -6.58 9.10
CA PHE A 98 -0.37 -7.98 9.13
C PHE A 98 -0.36 -8.53 7.70
N THR A 99 0.48 -9.53 7.43
CA THR A 99 0.59 -10.14 6.10
C THR A 99 0.09 -11.57 6.07
N SER A 100 -0.42 -12.00 4.92
CA SER A 100 -0.80 -13.40 4.64
C SER A 100 0.40 -14.29 4.33
N PHE A 101 1.61 -13.69 4.23
CA PHE A 101 2.85 -14.38 3.91
C PHE A 101 3.96 -14.07 4.93
N ASP A 102 4.93 -14.97 5.00
CA ASP A 102 6.20 -14.77 5.70
C ASP A 102 7.30 -14.52 4.65
N PRO A 103 8.01 -13.37 4.70
CA PRO A 103 9.05 -13.05 3.72
C PRO A 103 10.28 -13.95 3.83
N ARG A 104 10.52 -14.63 4.96
CA ARG A 104 11.66 -15.55 5.11
C ARG A 104 11.39 -16.93 4.51
N ARG A 105 10.11 -17.27 4.31
CA ARG A 105 9.70 -18.54 3.71
C ARG A 105 9.57 -18.40 2.20
N PHE A 106 10.57 -18.94 1.51
CA PHE A 106 10.44 -19.29 0.10
C PHE A 106 9.47 -20.46 -0.04
N SER A 107 8.19 -20.17 -0.32
CA SER A 107 7.19 -21.20 -0.59
C SER A 107 7.13 -21.47 -2.08
N ARG A 108 7.73 -22.57 -2.53
CA ARG A 108 7.23 -23.27 -3.71
C ARG A 108 6.12 -24.15 -3.17
N LYS A 109 4.86 -24.01 -3.61
CA LYS A 109 3.96 -25.17 -3.52
C LYS A 109 4.62 -26.21 -4.43
N THR A 110 5.41 -27.09 -3.85
CA THR A 110 5.89 -28.30 -4.50
C THR A 110 4.68 -29.20 -4.56
N ASP A 111 3.92 -29.12 -5.65
CA ASP A 111 3.48 -30.38 -6.22
C ASP A 111 4.77 -31.09 -6.61
N SER A 112 4.95 -32.25 -5.99
CA SER A 112 6.15 -33.08 -6.01
C SER A 112 6.77 -33.18 -7.41
N LEU A 113 7.94 -32.59 -7.59
CA LEU A 113 8.78 -32.72 -8.80
C LEU A 113 9.60 -34.03 -8.82
N GLU A 114 9.03 -35.11 -8.27
CA GLU A 114 9.56 -36.47 -8.39
C GLU A 114 8.42 -37.43 -8.72
N LYS A 115 7.78 -37.22 -9.86
CA LYS A 115 7.19 -38.24 -10.73
C LYS A 115 6.43 -37.53 -11.84
N ASN A 116 6.97 -37.62 -13.05
CA ASN A 116 6.25 -37.85 -14.31
C ASN A 116 7.03 -37.22 -15.46
N GLN A 117 8.05 -37.95 -15.92
CA GLN A 117 8.11 -38.24 -17.34
C GLN A 117 6.78 -38.88 -17.72
N ARG A 118 5.93 -38.14 -18.43
CA ARG A 118 5.08 -38.58 -19.56
C ARG A 118 4.07 -37.48 -19.84
N TYR A 119 4.20 -36.92 -21.03
CA TYR A 119 3.20 -36.09 -21.67
C TYR A 119 1.93 -36.91 -21.90
N THR A 120 0.79 -36.38 -21.48
CA THR A 120 -0.49 -36.62 -22.14
C THR A 120 -1.36 -35.37 -21.97
N ILE A 121 -1.98 -34.95 -23.07
CA ILE A 121 -2.84 -33.75 -23.19
C ILE A 121 -4.29 -34.14 -22.94
N ALA A 122 -5.06 -33.16 -22.41
CA ALA A 122 -6.52 -32.94 -22.45
C ALA A 122 -7.31 -33.31 -21.18
N PRO A 123 -8.50 -32.71 -20.94
CA PRO A 123 -9.09 -31.47 -21.50
C PRO A 123 -9.42 -30.43 -20.40
N ASP A 124 -9.99 -29.30 -20.82
CA ASP A 124 -10.39 -28.14 -20.01
C ASP A 124 -11.11 -28.47 -18.69
N GLU A 125 -10.60 -27.96 -17.58
CA GLU A 125 -11.34 -27.85 -16.31
C GLU A 125 -11.57 -26.37 -15.99
N GLU A 126 -12.85 -26.02 -15.99
CA GLU A 126 -13.40 -24.73 -15.58
C GLU A 126 -12.94 -24.39 -14.15
N PHE A 127 -12.56 -23.12 -13.97
CA PHE A 127 -12.34 -22.55 -12.64
C PHE A 127 -13.66 -22.57 -11.86
N SER A 128 -13.84 -23.55 -10.96
CA SER A 128 -14.86 -23.46 -9.91
C SER A 128 -14.31 -22.73 -8.69
N GLU A 129 -15.16 -21.86 -8.16
CA GLU A 129 -14.95 -21.08 -6.96
C GLU A 129 -14.96 -21.95 -5.71
N SER A 130 -14.25 -21.49 -4.67
CA SER A 130 -14.37 -21.88 -3.25
C SER A 130 -14.19 -23.36 -2.89
N GLU A 131 -13.06 -23.67 -2.24
CA GLU A 131 -13.04 -24.73 -1.22
C GLU A 131 -13.17 -24.10 0.17
N ASP A 132 -14.38 -24.19 0.70
CA ASP A 132 -14.67 -24.09 2.12
C ASP A 132 -13.99 -25.24 2.88
N VAL A 133 -13.31 -24.91 3.97
CA VAL A 133 -12.92 -25.90 4.98
C VAL A 133 -13.95 -25.83 6.11
N LEU A 134 -14.84 -26.81 6.14
CA LEU A 134 -15.74 -27.10 7.26
C LEU A 134 -14.92 -27.54 8.47
N ILE A 135 -15.01 -26.80 9.57
CA ILE A 135 -14.79 -27.33 10.92
C ILE A 135 -15.91 -26.79 11.81
N ASP A 136 -16.92 -27.62 12.04
CA ASP A 136 -17.83 -27.43 13.17
C ASP A 136 -17.14 -27.87 14.46
N LYS A 137 -16.98 -26.92 15.39
CA LYS A 137 -17.25 -27.12 16.82
C LYS A 137 -17.15 -25.80 17.60
N ALA A 138 -18.32 -25.41 18.13
CA ALA A 138 -18.60 -24.56 19.29
C ALA A 138 -18.04 -23.13 19.31
N ASP A 139 -18.97 -22.17 19.25
CA ASP A 139 -18.81 -20.73 19.39
C ASP A 139 -17.94 -20.30 20.59
N PRO A 140 -16.88 -19.52 20.34
CA PRO A 140 -16.38 -18.55 21.30
C PRO A 140 -16.26 -17.20 20.58
N LYS A 141 -17.25 -16.32 20.76
CA LYS A 141 -17.22 -14.88 20.40
C LYS A 141 -16.39 -14.56 19.14
N LYS A 142 -16.99 -14.53 17.94
CA LYS A 142 -16.37 -14.10 16.66
C LYS A 142 -15.21 -13.10 16.88
N THR A 143 -13.99 -13.62 17.02
CA THR A 143 -12.78 -12.81 17.02
C THR A 143 -12.64 -12.26 15.62
N VAL A 144 -13.00 -10.98 15.44
CA VAL A 144 -12.86 -10.25 14.18
C VAL A 144 -11.45 -10.47 13.64
N LYS A 145 -11.33 -11.26 12.55
CA LYS A 145 -10.05 -11.62 11.94
C LYS A 145 -9.37 -10.34 11.43
N GLU A 146 -8.16 -10.06 11.91
CA GLU A 146 -7.33 -8.96 11.41
C GLU A 146 -7.10 -9.14 9.90
N LEU A 147 -7.34 -8.08 9.12
CA LEU A 147 -7.15 -8.10 7.67
C LEU A 147 -5.66 -8.35 7.36
N ARG A 148 -5.35 -9.41 6.60
CA ARG A 148 -3.98 -9.78 6.24
C ARG A 148 -3.67 -9.42 4.80
N LEU A 149 -2.68 -8.55 4.58
CA LEU A 149 -2.28 -8.12 3.26
C LEU A 149 -1.50 -9.19 2.50
N GLY A 150 -1.83 -9.33 1.22
CA GLY A 150 -0.93 -9.88 0.21
C GLY A 150 0.24 -8.93 -0.09
N LEU A 151 1.16 -9.35 -0.96
CA LEU A 151 2.29 -8.52 -1.37
C LEU A 151 1.81 -7.24 -2.09
N ASP A 152 0.78 -7.37 -2.93
CA ASP A 152 0.17 -6.27 -3.66
C ASP A 152 -0.42 -5.19 -2.72
N GLY A 153 -1.25 -5.60 -1.74
CA GLY A 153 -1.80 -4.69 -0.74
C GLY A 153 -0.73 -4.02 0.13
N LEU A 154 0.30 -4.76 0.55
CA LEU A 154 1.44 -4.19 1.28
C LEU A 154 2.17 -3.12 0.46
N VAL A 155 2.51 -3.42 -0.79
CA VAL A 155 3.26 -2.51 -1.66
C VAL A 155 2.44 -1.27 -1.98
N ARG A 156 1.15 -1.44 -2.27
CA ARG A 156 0.22 -0.33 -2.46
C ARG A 156 0.15 0.54 -1.23
N GLY A 157 -0.08 -0.04 -0.05
CA GLY A 157 -0.20 0.70 1.20
C GLY A 157 1.04 1.54 1.52
N ILE A 158 2.25 1.00 1.33
CA ILE A 158 3.51 1.75 1.54
C ILE A 158 3.63 2.90 0.52
N ASN A 159 3.31 2.65 -0.75
CA ASN A 159 3.39 3.66 -1.81
C ASN A 159 2.39 4.80 -1.59
N THR A 160 1.12 4.50 -1.31
CA THR A 160 0.08 5.51 -1.09
C THR A 160 0.26 6.27 0.22
N ASP A 161 0.80 5.64 1.26
CA ASP A 161 1.18 6.32 2.50
C ASP A 161 2.31 7.32 2.26
N CYS A 162 3.36 6.94 1.52
CA CYS A 162 4.44 7.85 1.13
C CYS A 162 3.94 9.02 0.27
N PHE A 163 3.02 8.75 -0.65
CA PHE A 163 2.39 9.77 -1.50
C PHE A 163 1.63 10.78 -0.64
N SER A 164 0.72 10.29 0.20
CA SER A 164 -0.12 11.11 1.06
C SER A 164 0.69 11.92 2.06
N GLU A 165 1.75 11.33 2.63
CA GLU A 165 2.69 12.03 3.52
C GLU A 165 3.35 13.21 2.82
N LYS A 166 3.78 13.06 1.57
CA LYS A 166 4.38 14.17 0.82
C LYS A 166 3.36 15.27 0.54
N VAL A 167 2.20 14.92 -0.01
CA VAL A 167 1.18 15.92 -0.39
C VAL A 167 0.67 16.68 0.83
N LEU A 168 0.37 15.98 1.93
CA LEU A 168 -0.13 16.62 3.16
C LEU A 168 0.93 17.48 3.86
N ASN A 169 2.21 17.27 3.57
CA ASN A 169 3.31 18.14 3.99
C ASN A 169 3.65 19.24 2.96
N GLY A 170 2.80 19.46 1.95
CA GLY A 170 3.03 20.46 0.91
C GLY A 170 4.23 20.15 0.00
N LYS A 171 4.73 18.91 -0.01
CA LYS A 171 5.86 18.49 -0.84
C LYS A 171 5.34 17.91 -2.15
N THR A 172 5.98 18.29 -3.25
CA THR A 172 5.72 17.73 -4.57
C THR A 172 6.58 16.50 -4.84
N ILE A 173 6.17 15.70 -5.82
CA ILE A 173 6.95 14.58 -6.34
C ILE A 173 7.73 15.10 -7.54
N GLU A 174 9.03 15.26 -7.37
CA GLU A 174 9.92 15.84 -8.38
C GLU A 174 10.12 14.89 -9.57
N ASN A 175 10.38 13.62 -9.28
CA ASN A 175 10.55 12.58 -10.29
C ASN A 175 10.30 11.19 -9.69
N ARG A 176 10.02 10.24 -10.59
CA ARG A 176 9.68 8.85 -10.23
C ARG A 176 10.80 8.12 -9.49
N GLN A 177 12.06 8.43 -9.80
CA GLN A 177 13.20 7.75 -9.20
C GLN A 177 13.43 8.15 -7.74
N SER A 178 13.36 9.44 -7.44
CA SER A 178 13.44 9.97 -6.08
C SER A 178 12.28 9.45 -5.23
N PHE A 179 11.06 9.41 -5.79
CA PHE A 179 9.90 8.89 -5.08
C PHE A 179 9.99 7.39 -4.83
N SER A 180 10.41 6.58 -5.81
CA SER A 180 10.61 5.14 -5.59
C SER A 180 11.69 4.85 -4.55
N SER A 181 12.76 5.64 -4.51
CA SER A 181 13.79 5.57 -3.45
C SER A 181 13.20 5.91 -2.08
N TYR A 182 12.32 6.92 -2.02
CA TYR A 182 11.60 7.29 -0.80
C TYR A 182 10.67 6.17 -0.31
N VAL A 183 9.90 5.56 -1.22
CA VAL A 183 9.03 4.40 -0.94
C VAL A 183 9.86 3.22 -0.43
N TYR A 184 11.01 2.93 -1.05
CA TYR A 184 11.90 1.89 -0.57
C TYR A 184 12.45 2.20 0.82
N TYR A 185 12.85 3.44 1.10
CA TYR A 185 13.34 3.83 2.42
C TYR A 185 12.26 3.68 3.51
N ARG A 186 10.98 3.94 3.19
CA ARG A 186 9.85 3.73 4.10
C ARG A 186 9.78 2.29 4.61
N THR A 187 10.22 1.30 3.82
CA THR A 187 10.22 -0.11 4.23
C THR A 187 11.09 -0.40 5.47
N LYS A 188 12.06 0.47 5.78
CA LYS A 188 12.88 0.40 7.02
C LYS A 188 12.10 0.77 8.28
N LYS A 189 10.90 1.31 8.14
CA LYS A 189 9.95 1.56 9.24
C LYS A 189 8.79 0.58 9.24
N VAL A 190 8.73 -0.33 8.28
CA VAL A 190 7.61 -1.27 8.13
C VAL A 190 7.97 -2.61 8.73
N LYS A 191 7.38 -2.92 9.88
CA LYS A 191 7.50 -4.19 10.58
C LYS A 191 6.36 -5.12 10.18
N LEU A 192 6.70 -6.36 9.83
CA LEU A 192 5.67 -7.40 9.68
C LEU A 192 5.35 -7.95 11.07
N SER A 193 4.07 -8.13 11.40
CA SER A 193 3.62 -8.49 12.75
C SER A 193 4.31 -9.74 13.32
N ARG A 194 4.68 -10.70 12.47
CA ARG A 194 5.38 -11.94 12.84
C ARG A 194 6.91 -11.84 12.85
N ASN A 195 7.47 -10.72 12.40
CA ASN A 195 8.91 -10.52 12.29
C ASN A 195 9.40 -9.49 13.32
N LYS A 196 10.58 -9.76 13.88
CA LYS A 196 11.24 -8.81 14.78
C LYS A 196 11.86 -7.61 14.03
N LYS A 197 12.31 -7.83 12.79
CA LYS A 197 12.93 -6.81 11.92
C LYS A 197 11.91 -6.17 10.98
N THR A 198 12.24 -4.96 10.54
CA THR A 198 11.51 -4.30 9.45
C THR A 198 11.82 -4.96 8.11
N ILE A 199 10.99 -4.73 7.10
CA ILE A 199 11.17 -5.28 5.75
C ILE A 199 12.46 -4.75 5.13
N GLY A 200 12.75 -3.46 5.34
CA GLY A 200 13.95 -2.81 4.81
C GLY A 200 15.26 -3.26 5.47
N ASP A 201 15.19 -3.84 6.67
CA ASP A 201 16.36 -4.36 7.38
C ASP A 201 16.73 -5.81 7.03
N LEU A 202 15.92 -6.47 6.20
CA LEU A 202 16.20 -7.82 5.70
C LEU A 202 17.31 -7.75 4.65
N THR A 203 18.44 -8.40 4.92
CA THR A 203 19.55 -8.49 3.96
C THR A 203 19.84 -9.94 3.56
N LEU A 204 20.43 -10.11 2.37
CA LEU A 204 20.79 -11.44 1.88
C LEU A 204 21.82 -12.10 2.79
N GLU A 205 22.78 -11.33 3.32
CA GLU A 205 23.89 -11.82 4.12
C GLU A 205 23.45 -12.31 5.50
N LYS A 206 22.54 -11.58 6.15
CA LYS A 206 22.10 -11.87 7.53
C LYS A 206 20.83 -12.70 7.59
N ASP A 207 19.91 -12.49 6.66
CA ASP A 207 18.56 -13.08 6.71
C ASP A 207 18.30 -14.05 5.55
N GLY A 208 19.21 -14.17 4.57
CA GLY A 208 19.02 -14.99 3.38
C GLY A 208 17.95 -14.45 2.42
N VAL A 209 17.36 -13.29 2.72
CA VAL A 209 16.31 -12.65 1.95
C VAL A 209 16.44 -11.14 2.02
N ARG A 210 16.12 -10.44 0.92
CA ARG A 210 15.96 -8.99 0.89
C ARG A 210 14.72 -8.59 0.10
N PHE A 211 14.12 -7.47 0.49
CA PHE A 211 13.02 -6.87 -0.26
C PHE A 211 13.53 -6.05 -1.44
N MET A 212 12.78 -6.05 -2.54
CA MET A 212 13.04 -5.27 -3.74
C MET A 212 11.80 -4.43 -4.07
N TYR A 213 12.03 -3.17 -4.44
CA TYR A 213 11.05 -2.25 -5.02
C TYR A 213 11.79 -1.42 -6.08
N VAL A 214 11.63 -1.77 -7.35
CA VAL A 214 12.46 -1.24 -8.44
C VAL A 214 11.68 -1.13 -9.75
N PRO A 215 12.04 -0.18 -10.64
CA PRO A 215 11.51 -0.15 -12.00
C PRO A 215 11.78 -1.47 -12.76
N PHE A 216 10.76 -1.92 -13.50
CA PHE A 216 10.83 -3.12 -14.33
C PHE A 216 11.23 -2.76 -15.76
N ALA A 217 12.13 -3.54 -16.37
CA ALA A 217 12.64 -3.30 -17.73
C ALA A 217 12.24 -4.39 -18.74
N GLY A 218 11.75 -5.55 -18.28
CA GLY A 218 11.35 -6.64 -19.16
C GLY A 218 11.77 -8.02 -18.67
N VAL A 219 11.48 -9.04 -19.48
CA VAL A 219 11.85 -10.43 -19.22
C VAL A 219 12.90 -10.85 -20.22
N TYR A 220 14.04 -11.33 -19.72
CA TYR A 220 15.09 -11.92 -20.55
C TYR A 220 15.12 -13.43 -20.37
N GLN A 221 15.13 -14.16 -21.49
CA GLN A 221 15.21 -15.62 -21.51
C GLN A 221 16.49 -16.06 -22.20
N SER A 222 17.15 -17.07 -21.64
CA SER A 222 18.33 -17.70 -22.22
C SER A 222 18.18 -19.22 -22.10
N ARG A 223 18.49 -19.94 -23.17
CA ARG A 223 18.53 -21.41 -23.18
C ARG A 223 19.96 -21.87 -23.08
N ASP A 224 20.23 -22.74 -22.13
CA ASP A 224 21.56 -23.31 -21.90
C ASP A 224 21.42 -24.83 -21.73
N GLN A 225 21.92 -25.60 -22.70
CA GLN A 225 22.06 -27.07 -22.65
C GLN A 225 20.87 -27.83 -22.00
N ASN A 226 19.64 -27.48 -22.36
CA ASN A 226 18.33 -28.00 -21.89
C ASN A 226 17.65 -27.28 -20.71
N PHE A 227 18.25 -26.23 -20.13
CA PHE A 227 17.62 -25.42 -19.09
C PHE A 227 17.22 -24.04 -19.61
N LEU A 228 15.95 -23.68 -19.40
CA LEU A 228 15.45 -22.33 -19.62
C LEU A 228 15.76 -21.46 -18.40
N LYS A 229 16.71 -20.53 -18.56
CA LYS A 229 17.02 -19.51 -17.57
C LYS A 229 16.18 -18.26 -17.87
N VAL A 230 15.37 -17.85 -16.90
CA VAL A 230 14.52 -16.65 -17.00
C VAL A 230 15.01 -15.60 -16.01
N TYR A 231 15.03 -14.35 -16.46
CA TYR A 231 15.48 -13.21 -15.67
C TYR A 231 14.46 -12.08 -15.77
N MET A 232 14.06 -11.52 -14.62
CA MET A 232 13.40 -10.22 -14.57
C MET A 232 14.45 -9.12 -14.64
N GLN A 233 14.41 -8.32 -15.70
CA GLN A 233 15.28 -7.16 -15.85
C GLN A 233 14.71 -5.99 -15.05
N THR A 234 15.56 -5.35 -14.24
CA THR A 234 15.18 -4.21 -13.42
C THR A 234 16.18 -3.08 -13.62
N ILE A 235 15.73 -1.83 -13.51
CA ILE A 235 16.58 -0.65 -13.61
C ILE A 235 16.88 -0.16 -12.20
N SER A 236 18.15 0.14 -11.92
CA SER A 236 18.56 0.72 -10.65
C SER A 236 18.57 2.25 -10.71
N ALA A 237 18.78 2.89 -9.56
CA ALA A 237 18.90 4.34 -9.49
C ALA A 237 20.04 4.92 -10.37
N ASP A 238 21.09 4.15 -10.64
CA ASP A 238 22.16 4.59 -11.55
C ASP A 238 21.86 4.33 -13.04
N GLY A 239 20.63 3.91 -13.37
CA GLY A 239 20.21 3.56 -14.73
C GLY A 239 20.73 2.20 -15.21
N LYS A 240 21.56 1.49 -14.42
CA LYS A 240 22.05 0.16 -14.83
C LYS A 240 20.93 -0.86 -14.79
N MET A 241 20.95 -1.73 -15.80
CA MET A 241 20.07 -2.89 -15.87
C MET A 241 20.66 -4.07 -15.11
N PHE A 242 19.84 -4.68 -14.26
CA PHE A 242 20.17 -5.88 -13.49
C PHE A 242 19.29 -7.04 -13.93
N LYS A 243 19.91 -8.21 -14.15
CA LYS A 243 19.21 -9.46 -14.45
C LYS A 243 18.97 -10.23 -13.15
N ASN A 244 17.72 -10.32 -12.71
CA ASN A 244 17.34 -11.05 -11.51
C ASN A 244 16.80 -12.43 -11.91
N PHE A 245 17.56 -13.48 -11.61
CA PHE A 245 17.14 -14.85 -11.91
C PHE A 245 15.81 -15.17 -11.23
N ILE A 246 14.90 -15.79 -11.96
CA ILE A 246 13.58 -16.21 -11.48
C ILE A 246 13.21 -17.55 -12.12
N PHE A 247 12.44 -18.37 -11.40
CA PHE A 247 11.89 -19.59 -12.00
C PHE A 247 10.86 -19.24 -13.09
N PRO A 248 10.86 -19.92 -14.25
CA PRO A 248 9.94 -19.63 -15.36
C PRO A 248 8.47 -19.59 -14.92
N GLU A 249 8.05 -20.58 -14.12
CA GLU A 249 6.69 -20.72 -13.58
C GLU A 249 6.25 -19.46 -12.77
N ILE A 250 7.16 -18.86 -12.01
CA ILE A 250 6.87 -17.69 -11.18
C ILE A 250 6.83 -16.44 -12.07
N ALA A 251 7.72 -16.36 -13.06
CA ALA A 251 7.76 -15.25 -14.00
C ALA A 251 6.49 -15.17 -14.84
N GLU A 252 6.07 -16.31 -15.40
CA GLU A 252 4.86 -16.43 -16.19
C GLU A 252 3.62 -16.08 -15.36
N LYS A 253 3.49 -16.61 -14.13
CA LYS A 253 2.39 -16.24 -13.22
C LYS A 253 2.35 -14.74 -12.93
N ALA A 254 3.49 -14.09 -12.73
CA ALA A 254 3.55 -12.65 -12.49
C ALA A 254 3.12 -11.82 -13.71
N ILE A 255 3.59 -12.20 -14.90
CA ILE A 255 3.24 -11.52 -16.17
C ILE A 255 1.77 -11.75 -16.52
N THR A 256 1.27 -12.98 -16.39
CA THR A 256 -0.15 -13.29 -16.64
C THR A 256 -1.06 -12.56 -15.66
N ARG A 257 -0.69 -12.47 -14.37
CA ARG A 257 -1.44 -11.67 -13.39
C ARG A 257 -1.45 -10.19 -13.77
N PHE A 258 -0.31 -9.65 -14.21
CA PHE A 258 -0.22 -8.27 -14.68
C PHE A 258 -1.14 -8.01 -15.88
N ARG A 259 -1.06 -8.85 -16.92
CA ARG A 259 -1.91 -8.73 -18.13
C ARG A 259 -3.39 -8.82 -17.79
N LYS A 260 -3.78 -9.75 -16.91
CA LYS A 260 -5.15 -9.88 -16.43
C LYS A 260 -5.63 -8.63 -15.67
N GLN A 261 -4.74 -7.99 -14.92
CA GLN A 261 -5.06 -6.82 -14.10
C GLN A 261 -5.15 -5.53 -14.90
N TYR A 262 -4.27 -5.33 -15.88
CA TYR A 262 -4.15 -4.06 -16.62
C TYR A 262 -4.63 -4.12 -18.08
N GLY A 263 -4.81 -5.32 -18.64
CA GLY A 263 -5.18 -5.52 -20.04
C GLY A 263 -4.06 -5.19 -21.04
N THR A 264 -2.82 -5.00 -20.56
CA THR A 264 -1.66 -4.60 -21.39
C THR A 264 -0.40 -5.36 -20.97
N GLU A 265 0.63 -5.27 -21.81
CA GLU A 265 1.99 -5.69 -21.43
C GLU A 265 2.63 -4.69 -20.45
N PRO A 266 3.61 -5.14 -19.65
CA PRO A 266 4.48 -4.26 -18.90
C PRO A 266 5.19 -3.23 -19.79
N ASP A 267 5.33 -2.01 -19.29
CA ASP A 267 5.92 -0.88 -19.99
C ASP A 267 6.88 -0.09 -19.08
N SER A 268 7.29 1.11 -19.51
CA SER A 268 8.18 2.01 -18.76
C SER A 268 7.62 2.52 -17.42
N ASN A 269 6.31 2.36 -17.18
CA ASN A 269 5.64 2.74 -15.94
C ASN A 269 5.46 1.52 -15.01
N THR A 270 5.96 0.35 -15.39
CA THR A 270 5.84 -0.86 -14.59
C THR A 270 6.94 -0.95 -13.54
N PHE A 271 6.54 -1.33 -12.33
CA PHE A 271 7.43 -1.60 -11.21
C PHE A 271 7.36 -3.06 -10.80
N LEU A 272 8.46 -3.52 -10.22
CA LEU A 272 8.60 -4.83 -9.62
C LEU A 272 8.81 -4.67 -8.12
N ALA A 273 7.93 -5.30 -7.35
CA ALA A 273 8.13 -5.53 -5.93
C ALA A 273 8.22 -7.03 -5.63
N GLY A 274 9.06 -7.41 -4.67
CA GLY A 274 9.18 -8.80 -4.29
C GLY A 274 10.35 -9.08 -3.37
N PHE A 275 10.69 -10.36 -3.23
CA PHE A 275 11.77 -10.79 -2.35
C PHE A 275 12.83 -11.56 -3.14
N GLN A 276 14.08 -11.21 -2.94
CA GLN A 276 15.21 -11.98 -3.45
C GLN A 276 15.77 -12.84 -2.33
N TYR A 277 16.00 -14.12 -2.63
CA TYR A 277 16.43 -15.13 -1.68
C TYR A 277 17.80 -15.69 -2.07
N ILE A 278 18.60 -16.09 -1.09
CA ILE A 278 19.73 -17.00 -1.30
C ILE A 278 19.20 -18.43 -1.22
N LYS A 279 19.44 -19.22 -2.26
CA LYS A 279 19.15 -20.64 -2.27
C LYS A 279 20.45 -21.43 -2.43
N SER A 280 20.66 -22.41 -1.55
CA SER A 280 21.75 -23.37 -1.64
C SER A 280 21.26 -24.62 -2.37
N CYS A 281 21.98 -25.03 -3.41
CA CYS A 281 21.85 -26.38 -3.94
C CYS A 281 22.85 -27.29 -3.25
N LYS A 282 22.38 -28.39 -2.67
CA LYS A 282 23.27 -29.49 -2.29
C LYS A 282 23.70 -30.18 -3.59
N VAL A 283 25.00 -30.23 -3.84
CA VAL A 283 25.55 -31.06 -4.91
C VAL A 283 25.60 -32.49 -4.38
N PRO A 284 24.88 -33.46 -4.97
CA PRO A 284 24.97 -34.86 -4.56
C PRO A 284 26.42 -35.34 -4.64
N GLY A 285 26.92 -36.00 -3.60
CA GLY A 285 28.25 -36.63 -3.61
C GLY A 285 29.45 -35.76 -3.19
N LYS A 286 29.28 -34.48 -2.82
CA LYS A 286 30.34 -33.69 -2.16
C LYS A 286 29.95 -33.37 -0.72
N ASN A 287 30.86 -33.63 0.23
CA ASN A 287 30.74 -33.18 1.62
C ASN A 287 30.40 -31.68 1.68
N ARG A 288 29.77 -31.25 2.78
CA ARG A 288 29.07 -29.96 3.01
C ARG A 288 29.78 -28.66 2.54
N SER A 289 31.04 -28.69 2.09
CA SER A 289 31.82 -27.55 1.60
C SER A 289 31.56 -27.15 0.14
N GLY A 290 30.78 -27.91 -0.64
CA GLY A 290 30.56 -27.67 -2.08
C GLY A 290 29.19 -27.10 -2.49
N SER A 291 28.46 -26.42 -1.61
CA SER A 291 27.12 -25.91 -1.97
C SER A 291 27.21 -24.66 -2.86
N ASN A 292 26.75 -24.77 -4.11
CA ASN A 292 26.56 -23.59 -4.95
C ASN A 292 25.34 -22.80 -4.44
N THR A 293 25.59 -21.60 -3.94
CA THR A 293 24.55 -20.64 -3.56
C THR A 293 24.25 -19.70 -4.72
N TYR A 294 22.97 -19.49 -5.03
CA TYR A 294 22.55 -18.51 -6.03
C TYR A 294 21.43 -17.62 -5.48
N ARG A 295 21.29 -16.44 -6.09
CA ARG A 295 20.22 -15.50 -5.80
C ARG A 295 19.04 -15.79 -6.71
N VAL A 296 17.84 -15.87 -6.14
CA VAL A 296 16.61 -16.10 -6.90
C VAL A 296 15.53 -15.14 -6.43
N LEU A 297 14.81 -14.57 -7.39
CA LEU A 297 13.65 -13.75 -7.14
C LEU A 297 12.44 -14.65 -6.88
N GLY A 298 11.68 -14.36 -5.81
CA GLY A 298 10.49 -15.11 -5.42
C GLY A 298 9.45 -14.18 -4.79
N ARG A 299 8.18 -14.61 -4.81
CA ARG A 299 7.03 -13.75 -4.43
C ARG A 299 7.14 -12.39 -5.11
N VAL A 300 6.81 -12.38 -6.41
CA VAL A 300 6.94 -11.19 -7.27
C VAL A 300 5.57 -10.61 -7.52
N HIS A 301 5.51 -9.29 -7.52
CA HIS A 301 4.36 -8.51 -7.90
C HIS A 301 4.78 -7.42 -8.89
N LEU A 302 4.14 -7.39 -10.04
CA LEU A 302 4.30 -6.35 -11.05
C LEU A 302 3.09 -5.42 -10.99
N PHE A 303 3.32 -4.12 -11.09
CA PHE A 303 2.25 -3.13 -11.00
C PHE A 303 2.57 -1.86 -11.78
N GLN A 304 1.52 -1.15 -12.16
CA GLN A 304 1.60 0.16 -12.82
C GLN A 304 1.68 1.29 -11.80
N VAL A 305 2.44 2.34 -12.13
CA VAL A 305 2.43 3.60 -11.40
C VAL A 305 2.01 4.77 -12.30
N SER A 306 1.29 5.73 -11.72
CA SER A 306 0.91 6.97 -12.40
C SER A 306 2.09 7.90 -12.68
N ASP A 307 1.84 9.00 -13.39
CA ASP A 307 2.77 10.11 -13.59
C ASP A 307 3.20 10.72 -12.24
N ALA A 308 2.30 10.70 -11.25
CA ALA A 308 2.59 11.06 -9.86
C ALA A 308 3.29 9.95 -9.07
N SER A 309 3.70 8.85 -9.72
CA SER A 309 4.33 7.67 -9.12
C SER A 309 3.47 6.92 -8.09
N VAL A 310 2.16 7.10 -8.16
CA VAL A 310 1.17 6.41 -7.31
C VAL A 310 0.92 5.01 -7.88
N TYR A 311 0.93 4.00 -7.02
CA TYR A 311 0.52 2.64 -7.36
C TYR A 311 -0.94 2.61 -7.86
N CYS A 312 -1.17 2.02 -9.04
CA CYS A 312 -2.50 1.89 -9.65
C CYS A 312 -2.95 0.43 -9.66
N ARG A 313 -4.17 0.14 -9.19
CA ARG A 313 -4.75 -1.21 -9.21
C ARG A 313 -5.30 -1.60 -10.58
N SER A 314 -5.62 -0.63 -11.43
CA SER A 314 -6.21 -0.86 -12.75
C SER A 314 -5.82 0.28 -13.71
N ILE A 315 -6.12 0.09 -14.99
CA ILE A 315 -5.96 1.14 -16.01
C ILE A 315 -6.85 2.35 -15.73
N LEU A 316 -8.03 2.14 -15.14
CA LEU A 316 -8.93 3.21 -14.73
C LEU A 316 -8.28 4.09 -13.66
N GLU A 317 -7.71 3.47 -12.61
CA GLU A 317 -6.97 4.23 -11.60
C GLU A 317 -5.77 4.97 -12.18
N LEU A 318 -5.05 4.34 -13.12
CA LEU A 318 -3.92 4.96 -13.80
C LEU A 318 -4.34 6.25 -14.50
N ASN A 319 -5.40 6.17 -15.32
CA ASN A 319 -5.90 7.31 -16.07
C ASN A 319 -6.44 8.41 -15.13
N THR A 320 -7.16 8.04 -14.08
CA THR A 320 -7.69 9.00 -13.10
C THR A 320 -6.59 9.70 -12.32
N PHE A 321 -5.58 8.99 -11.84
CA PHE A 321 -4.46 9.60 -11.11
C PHE A 321 -3.56 10.44 -12.03
N ASN A 322 -3.37 10.05 -13.29
CA ASN A 322 -2.69 10.88 -14.29
C ASN A 322 -3.44 12.18 -14.54
N ALA A 323 -4.77 12.13 -14.68
CA ALA A 323 -5.58 13.32 -14.85
C ALA A 323 -5.57 14.22 -13.60
N LEU A 324 -5.68 13.65 -12.40
CA LEU A 324 -5.54 14.39 -11.14
C LEU A 324 -4.16 15.03 -10.99
N HIS A 325 -3.09 14.32 -11.38
CA HIS A 325 -1.75 14.87 -11.36
C HIS A 325 -1.63 16.10 -12.26
N ARG A 326 -2.19 16.04 -13.48
CA ARG A 326 -2.23 17.20 -14.40
C ARG A 326 -3.01 18.36 -13.80
N ILE A 327 -4.19 18.12 -13.23
CA ILE A 327 -5.03 19.15 -12.61
C ILE A 327 -4.28 19.84 -11.46
N THR A 328 -3.75 19.06 -10.51
CA THR A 328 -3.06 19.61 -9.32
C THR A 328 -1.73 20.28 -9.63
N ARG A 329 -1.08 19.90 -10.74
CA ARG A 329 0.12 20.59 -11.24
C ARG A 329 -0.22 21.94 -11.88
N SER A 330 -1.36 22.06 -12.54
CA SER A 330 -1.81 23.31 -13.18
C SER A 330 -2.55 24.24 -12.22
N ASN A 331 -3.24 23.70 -11.22
CA ASN A 331 -4.02 24.44 -10.23
C ASN A 331 -3.68 23.98 -8.81
N HIS A 332 -2.89 24.79 -8.10
CA HIS A 332 -2.44 24.51 -6.73
C HIS A 332 -3.52 24.68 -5.66
N ALA A 333 -4.69 25.24 -6.01
CA ALA A 333 -5.86 25.26 -5.14
C ALA A 333 -6.49 23.87 -4.99
N ILE A 334 -6.17 22.92 -5.87
CA ILE A 334 -6.67 21.55 -5.81
C ILE A 334 -5.56 20.63 -5.30
N LYS A 335 -5.88 19.85 -4.27
CA LYS A 335 -4.96 18.85 -3.68
C LYS A 335 -5.68 17.52 -3.56
N PHE A 336 -4.95 16.42 -3.67
CA PHE A 336 -5.50 15.09 -3.40
C PHE A 336 -4.52 14.20 -2.67
N TRP A 337 -5.03 13.33 -1.81
CA TRP A 337 -4.26 12.28 -1.15
C TRP A 337 -5.07 10.98 -1.13
N ILE A 338 -4.41 9.87 -0.87
CA ILE A 338 -5.03 8.55 -0.93
C ILE A 338 -5.03 7.99 0.49
N PRO A 339 -6.19 7.83 1.15
CA PRO A 339 -6.24 7.29 2.50
C PRO A 339 -5.69 5.86 2.47
N PRO A 340 -4.49 5.59 3.02
CA PRO A 340 -3.93 4.26 2.91
C PRO A 340 -4.77 3.24 3.70
N GLU A 341 -5.57 3.67 4.67
CA GLU A 341 -6.27 2.84 5.66
C GLU A 341 -7.52 2.14 5.15
N ASP A 342 -8.05 2.56 4.01
CA ASP A 342 -9.22 1.95 3.40
C ASP A 342 -9.06 1.90 1.87
N GLU A 343 -8.94 0.69 1.36
CA GLU A 343 -8.67 0.45 -0.04
C GLU A 343 -9.82 0.83 -0.97
N ARG A 344 -11.05 1.00 -0.45
CA ARG A 344 -12.24 1.29 -1.24
C ARG A 344 -12.28 2.74 -1.71
N VAL A 345 -11.65 3.64 -0.95
CA VAL A 345 -11.53 5.04 -1.33
C VAL A 345 -10.33 5.21 -2.27
N GLY A 346 -10.59 5.78 -3.44
CA GLY A 346 -9.60 6.06 -4.45
C GLY A 346 -8.71 7.25 -4.07
N ALA A 347 -9.32 8.34 -3.64
CA ALA A 347 -8.64 9.54 -3.14
C ALA A 347 -9.60 10.42 -2.34
N ILE A 348 -9.06 11.32 -1.54
CA ILE A 348 -9.76 12.50 -1.03
C ILE A 348 -9.19 13.69 -1.78
N ILE A 349 -10.08 14.53 -2.33
CA ILE A 349 -9.72 15.72 -3.09
C ILE A 349 -10.24 16.94 -2.32
N GLU A 350 -9.37 17.90 -2.11
CA GLU A 350 -9.65 19.18 -1.49
C GLU A 350 -9.52 20.29 -2.53
N VAL A 351 -10.44 21.25 -2.47
CA VAL A 351 -10.44 22.45 -3.30
C VAL A 351 -10.44 23.63 -2.34
N ASP A 352 -9.37 24.43 -2.36
CA ASP A 352 -9.21 25.59 -1.48
C ASP A 352 -10.42 26.54 -1.65
N GLY A 353 -10.96 27.01 -0.53
CA GLY A 353 -12.15 27.87 -0.49
C GLY A 353 -13.48 27.14 -0.31
N TYR A 354 -13.50 25.80 -0.37
CA TYR A 354 -14.72 25.00 -0.14
C TYR A 354 -14.63 24.19 1.16
N CYS A 355 -15.76 24.10 1.88
CA CYS A 355 -15.82 23.38 3.16
C CYS A 355 -15.84 21.85 2.98
N LYS A 356 -16.55 21.36 1.95
CA LYS A 356 -16.65 19.92 1.65
C LYS A 356 -15.49 19.45 0.77
N LYS A 357 -15.04 18.23 1.03
CA LYS A 357 -14.03 17.53 0.24
C LYS A 357 -14.69 16.50 -0.67
N ILE A 358 -14.09 16.18 -1.80
CA ILE A 358 -14.61 15.15 -2.69
C ILE A 358 -14.02 13.81 -2.28
N LEU A 359 -14.88 12.82 -2.06
CA LEU A 359 -14.52 11.45 -1.78
C LEU A 359 -14.55 10.66 -3.11
N LEU A 360 -13.39 10.48 -3.72
CA LEU A 360 -13.26 9.79 -5.00
C LEU A 360 -13.36 8.28 -4.80
N LEU A 361 -14.30 7.66 -5.51
CA LEU A 361 -14.59 6.23 -5.46
C LEU A 361 -14.46 5.63 -6.86
N PHE A 362 -13.95 4.41 -6.95
CA PHE A 362 -13.95 3.65 -8.19
C PHE A 362 -15.09 2.64 -8.16
N ARG A 363 -15.91 2.61 -9.21
CA ARG A 363 -17.04 1.67 -9.30
C ARG A 363 -16.52 0.23 -9.24
N SER A 364 -16.90 -0.49 -8.18
CA SER A 364 -16.66 -1.93 -8.03
C SER A 364 -17.80 -2.72 -8.69
N LYS A 365 -17.51 -3.96 -9.12
CA LYS A 365 -18.55 -4.90 -9.57
C LYS A 365 -19.43 -5.39 -8.41
N ASN A 366 -18.90 -5.31 -7.18
CA ASN A 366 -19.61 -5.71 -5.98
C ASN A 366 -20.30 -4.50 -5.36
N SER A 367 -21.54 -4.67 -4.92
CA SER A 367 -22.27 -3.67 -4.14
C SER A 367 -21.63 -3.53 -2.76
N GLU A 368 -20.67 -2.62 -2.65
CA GLU A 368 -20.03 -2.28 -1.37
C GLU A 368 -20.68 -1.03 -0.77
N THR A 369 -21.22 -1.15 0.44
CA THR A 369 -21.66 0.00 1.22
C THR A 369 -20.46 0.69 1.86
N LEU A 370 -20.32 1.99 1.59
CA LEU A 370 -19.30 2.85 2.18
C LEU A 370 -19.97 3.85 3.13
N SER A 371 -19.63 3.78 4.41
CA SER A 371 -19.96 4.83 5.38
C SER A 371 -19.03 6.03 5.18
N TYR A 372 -19.58 7.24 5.15
CA TYR A 372 -18.84 8.49 5.12
C TYR A 372 -19.62 9.59 5.85
N ASN A 373 -18.92 10.65 6.27
CA ASN A 373 -19.55 11.83 6.86
C ASN A 373 -20.08 12.77 5.74
N PRO A 374 -21.41 12.93 5.56
CA PRO A 374 -21.99 13.75 4.49
C PRO A 374 -21.81 15.26 4.70
N ASP A 375 -21.49 15.70 5.91
CA ASP A 375 -21.22 17.10 6.22
C ASP A 375 -19.84 17.52 5.72
N LEU A 376 -18.91 16.57 5.64
CA LEU A 376 -17.51 16.81 5.25
C LEU A 376 -17.19 16.36 3.82
N TYR A 377 -17.95 15.40 3.26
CA TYR A 377 -17.60 14.74 2.01
C TYR A 377 -18.73 14.70 0.99
N VAL A 378 -18.38 14.88 -0.28
CA VAL A 378 -19.24 14.64 -1.44
C VAL A 378 -18.69 13.44 -2.22
N PRO A 379 -19.44 12.33 -2.38
CA PRO A 379 -18.96 11.17 -3.11
C PRO A 379 -18.88 11.46 -4.61
N PHE A 380 -17.79 11.05 -5.25
CA PHE A 380 -17.63 11.09 -6.70
C PHE A 380 -17.20 9.73 -7.23
N VAL A 381 -18.10 9.05 -7.92
CA VAL A 381 -17.87 7.69 -8.45
C VAL A 381 -17.35 7.77 -9.89
N ILE A 382 -16.19 7.19 -10.11
CA ILE A 382 -15.55 7.05 -11.42
C ILE A 382 -15.77 5.65 -11.98
N ASP A 383 -16.11 5.59 -13.25
CA ASP A 383 -16.07 4.39 -14.08
C ASP A 383 -15.47 4.71 -15.46
N ASN A 384 -15.50 3.76 -16.39
CA ASN A 384 -14.90 3.93 -17.72
C ASN A 384 -15.55 5.04 -18.57
N SER A 385 -16.75 5.50 -18.23
CA SER A 385 -17.48 6.56 -18.94
C SER A 385 -17.24 7.96 -18.34
N VAL A 386 -16.75 8.03 -17.11
CA VAL A 386 -16.61 9.28 -16.36
C VAL A 386 -15.15 9.70 -16.29
N SER A 387 -14.79 10.73 -17.06
CA SER A 387 -13.49 11.40 -16.91
C SER A 387 -13.51 12.43 -15.78
N ILE A 388 -12.38 12.54 -15.07
CA ILE A 388 -12.14 13.59 -14.08
C ILE A 388 -11.64 14.86 -14.78
N THR A 389 -12.28 16.00 -14.50
CA THR A 389 -11.89 17.30 -15.03
C THR A 389 -12.01 18.35 -13.93
N GLU A 390 -11.24 19.41 -14.03
CA GLU A 390 -11.29 20.54 -13.09
C GLU A 390 -12.71 21.12 -12.95
N LYS A 391 -13.41 21.33 -14.08
CA LYS A 391 -14.80 21.80 -14.09
C LYS A 391 -15.74 20.89 -13.29
N LYS A 392 -15.58 19.55 -13.40
CA LYS A 392 -16.37 18.60 -12.62
C LYS A 392 -16.06 18.69 -11.13
N LEU A 393 -14.78 18.83 -10.77
CA LEU A 393 -14.38 18.95 -9.36
C LEU A 393 -15.00 20.18 -8.72
N TYR A 394 -14.87 21.36 -9.33
CA TYR A 394 -15.53 22.57 -8.83
C TYR A 394 -17.05 22.44 -8.78
N GLY A 395 -17.66 21.79 -9.77
CA GLY A 395 -19.11 21.57 -9.81
C GLY A 395 -19.65 20.65 -8.71
N LEU A 396 -18.81 19.83 -8.07
CA LEU A 396 -19.22 18.95 -6.97
C LEU A 396 -19.20 19.61 -5.60
N VAL A 397 -18.38 20.66 -5.44
CA VAL A 397 -18.17 21.32 -4.14
C VAL A 397 -18.78 22.71 -4.05
N ARG A 398 -19.17 23.30 -5.19
CA ARG A 398 -20.07 24.46 -5.26
C ARG A 398 -21.47 24.05 -4.83
#